data_AF-A0A1R1DBP2-F1
#
_entry.id   AF-A0A1R1DBP2-F1
#
_cell.length_a   1.000
_cell.length_b   1.000
_cell.length_c   1.000
_cell.angle_alpha   90.00
_cell.angle_beta   90.00
_cell.angle_gamma   90.00
#
_symmetry.space_group_name_H-M   'P 1'
#
loop_
_entity.id
_entity.type
_entity.pdbx_description
1 polymer ?
#
loop_
_entity_poly.entity_id
_entity_poly.type
_entity_poly.pdbx_seq_one_letter_code
_entity_poly.pdbx_strand_id
1 'polypeptide(L)'
;MKRIVVILTVICIMITGCSIKETFITEKLITATQVKELFDKYEIERSEPKDLHPQNVFTRVLNGVTPETYEINNDQLISIYVYSSSKEAKEGEKGFKDSTATADVVQHSVYVIGNVLLFYVADRDFKDSRVERVMNDMLTLLV
;
A
#
# COMPACT_ATOMS: atom_id res chain seq x y z
N MET A 1 -61.96 15.39 26.04
CA MET A 1 -60.59 14.81 26.11
C MET A 1 -60.51 13.48 25.37
N LYS A 2 -60.80 13.45 24.07
CA LYS A 2 -60.77 12.22 23.24
C LYS A 2 -60.24 12.45 21.81
N ARG A 3 -59.66 13.63 21.53
CA ARG A 3 -59.13 13.99 20.20
C ARG A 3 -57.60 14.15 20.16
N ILE A 4 -56.94 14.23 21.31
CA ILE A 4 -55.47 14.39 21.39
C ILE A 4 -54.74 13.03 21.31
N VAL A 5 -55.40 11.93 21.68
CA VAL A 5 -54.78 10.59 21.68
C VAL A 5 -54.63 9.99 20.28
N VAL A 6 -55.33 10.53 19.26
CA VAL A 6 -55.33 9.96 17.91
C VAL A 6 -54.18 10.51 17.03
N ILE A 7 -53.53 11.61 17.43
CA ILE A 7 -52.52 12.28 16.60
C ILE A 7 -51.09 11.79 16.91
N LEU A 8 -50.82 11.29 18.12
CA LEU A 8 -49.46 10.88 18.49
C LEU A 8 -49.07 9.47 18.04
N THR A 9 -50.02 8.64 17.61
CA THR A 9 -49.74 7.25 17.18
C THR A 9 -49.36 7.14 15.69
N VAL A 10 -49.44 8.24 14.92
CA VAL A 10 -49.15 8.25 13.47
C VAL A 10 -47.67 8.55 13.15
N ILE A 11 -46.89 9.01 14.14
CA ILE A 11 -45.47 9.40 13.92
C ILE A 11 -44.51 8.19 13.95
N CYS A 12 -44.96 7.00 14.37
CA CYS A 12 -44.07 5.84 14.57
C CYS A 12 -43.84 4.93 13.35
N ILE A 13 -44.33 5.22 12.13
CA ILE A 13 -44.30 4.23 11.03
C ILE A 13 -43.63 4.72 9.73
N MET A 14 -42.85 5.80 9.75
CA MET A 14 -42.31 6.40 8.50
C MET A 14 -40.81 6.67 8.49
N ILE A 15 -39.98 5.84 9.14
CA ILE A 15 -38.55 5.80 8.80
C ILE A 15 -37.96 4.38 8.85
N THR A 16 -38.69 3.37 8.35
CA THR A 16 -38.04 2.23 7.69
C THR A 16 -37.84 2.60 6.23
N GLY A 17 -36.73 3.28 5.95
CA GLY A 17 -36.43 3.82 4.63
C GLY A 17 -34.97 3.59 4.25
N CYS A 18 -34.78 2.59 3.39
CA CYS A 18 -33.57 2.20 2.68
C CYS A 18 -32.42 1.70 3.55
N SER A 19 -32.20 0.39 3.47
CA SER A 19 -30.85 -0.18 3.52
C SER A 19 -29.93 0.74 2.72
N ILE A 20 -29.08 1.49 3.43
CA ILE A 20 -27.94 2.13 2.83
C ILE A 20 -27.10 0.93 2.36
N LYS A 21 -27.34 0.49 1.13
CA LYS A 21 -26.29 -0.12 0.35
C LYS A 21 -25.29 1.00 0.20
N GLU A 22 -24.44 1.16 1.21
CA GLU A 22 -23.16 1.80 1.02
C GLU A 22 -22.60 1.04 -0.18
N THR A 23 -22.67 1.70 -1.33
CA THR A 23 -21.90 1.27 -2.46
C THR A 23 -20.50 1.62 -2.05
N PHE A 24 -19.91 0.76 -1.19
CA PHE A 24 -18.50 0.72 -0.97
C PHE A 24 -17.96 0.54 -2.37
N ILE A 25 -17.42 1.61 -2.95
CA ILE A 25 -16.57 1.45 -4.12
C ILE A 25 -15.39 0.68 -3.54
N THR A 26 -15.45 -0.64 -3.63
CA THR A 26 -14.37 -1.50 -3.17
C THR A 26 -13.18 -1.12 -4.03
N GLU A 27 -12.22 -0.44 -3.41
CA GLU A 27 -10.96 -0.13 -4.07
C GLU A 27 -10.37 -1.43 -4.62
N LYS A 28 -9.91 -1.40 -5.87
CA LYS A 28 -9.20 -2.53 -6.45
C LYS A 28 -7.85 -2.64 -5.76
N LEU A 29 -7.72 -3.63 -4.88
CA LEU A 29 -6.49 -3.85 -4.11
C LEU A 29 -5.54 -4.76 -4.88
N ILE A 30 -4.26 -4.39 -4.85
CA ILE A 30 -3.16 -5.20 -5.33
C ILE A 30 -2.72 -6.10 -4.19
N THR A 31 -2.60 -7.40 -4.48
CA THR A 31 -2.12 -8.41 -3.54
C THR A 31 -0.61 -8.57 -3.62
N ALA A 32 0.01 -9.04 -2.54
CA ALA A 32 1.43 -9.38 -2.55
C ALA A 32 1.77 -10.40 -3.65
N THR A 33 0.89 -11.38 -3.91
CA THR A 33 1.07 -12.36 -4.99
C THR A 33 1.15 -11.68 -6.36
N GLN A 34 0.25 -10.75 -6.67
CA GLN A 34 0.29 -10.02 -7.95
C GLN A 34 1.57 -9.20 -8.11
N VAL A 35 2.05 -8.57 -7.03
CA VAL A 35 3.34 -7.87 -7.08
C VAL A 35 4.46 -8.85 -7.44
N LYS A 36 4.52 -10.00 -6.78
CA LYS A 36 5.53 -11.04 -7.03
C LYS A 36 5.47 -11.60 -8.44
N GLU A 37 4.27 -11.87 -8.95
CA GLU A 37 4.06 -12.32 -10.33
C GLU A 37 4.56 -11.29 -11.36
N LEU A 38 4.45 -9.98 -11.08
CA LEU A 38 5.03 -8.96 -11.94
C LEU A 38 6.56 -8.97 -11.92
N PHE A 39 7.20 -9.18 -10.77
CA PHE A 39 8.65 -9.38 -10.71
C PHE A 39 9.10 -10.62 -11.50
N ASP A 40 8.36 -11.72 -11.36
CA ASP A 40 8.65 -12.98 -12.06
C ASP A 40 8.44 -12.85 -13.58
N LYS A 41 7.41 -12.11 -14.01
CA LYS A 41 7.15 -11.80 -15.43
C LYS A 41 8.33 -11.13 -16.13
N TYR A 42 9.08 -10.30 -15.40
CA TYR A 42 10.28 -9.62 -15.92
C TYR A 42 11.58 -10.36 -15.59
N GLU A 43 11.51 -11.60 -15.13
CA GLU A 43 12.68 -12.44 -14.83
C GLU A 43 13.61 -11.79 -13.80
N ILE A 44 13.05 -11.02 -12.87
CA ILE A 44 13.81 -10.43 -11.75
C ILE A 44 13.88 -11.49 -10.65
N GLU A 45 15.03 -12.15 -10.54
CA GLU A 45 15.31 -13.06 -9.44
C GLU A 45 15.33 -12.29 -8.12
N ARG A 46 14.64 -12.84 -7.12
CA ARG A 46 14.49 -12.27 -5.79
C ARG A 46 15.07 -13.25 -4.79
N SER A 47 16.06 -12.82 -4.01
CA SER A 47 16.61 -13.57 -2.91
C SER A 47 16.24 -12.91 -1.57
N GLU A 48 16.36 -13.67 -0.49
CA GLU A 48 16.37 -13.06 0.83
C GLU A 48 17.62 -12.18 0.97
N PRO A 49 17.45 -10.92 1.40
CA PRO A 49 18.56 -9.99 1.55
C PRO A 49 19.51 -10.46 2.65
N LYS A 50 20.80 -10.43 2.36
CA LYS A 50 21.86 -10.79 3.32
C LYS A 50 22.33 -9.55 4.07
N ASP A 51 22.80 -9.74 5.30
CA ASP A 51 23.50 -8.71 6.07
C ASP A 51 22.72 -7.40 6.31
N LEU A 52 21.39 -7.45 6.32
CA LEU A 52 20.58 -6.29 6.66
C LEU A 52 20.81 -5.87 8.12
N HIS A 53 21.31 -4.66 8.30
CA HIS A 53 21.41 -4.08 9.63
C HIS A 53 20.01 -3.97 10.27
N PRO A 54 19.80 -4.37 11.54
CA PRO A 54 18.48 -4.34 12.19
C PRO A 54 17.81 -2.96 12.23
N GLN A 55 18.60 -1.90 12.09
CA GLN A 55 18.09 -0.51 12.06
C GLN A 55 17.87 0.04 10.64
N ASN A 56 18.01 -0.79 9.60
CA ASN A 56 17.77 -0.39 8.22
C ASN A 56 16.37 0.24 8.11
N VAL A 57 16.30 1.47 7.61
CA VAL A 57 15.06 2.25 7.56
C VAL A 57 14.03 1.68 6.59
N PHE A 58 14.47 0.92 5.58
CA PHE A 58 13.60 0.37 4.54
C PHE A 58 12.87 -0.91 4.98
N THR A 59 13.31 -1.55 6.06
CA THR A 59 12.74 -2.81 6.58
C THR A 59 11.87 -2.61 7.82
N ARG A 60 11.64 -1.35 8.22
CA ARG A 60 10.87 -1.03 9.43
C ARG A 60 9.38 -1.26 9.22
N VAL A 61 8.67 -1.48 10.32
CA VAL A 61 7.21 -1.46 10.29
C VAL A 61 6.74 -0.02 10.04
N LEU A 62 5.92 0.18 9.01
CA LEU A 62 5.32 1.47 8.66
C LEU A 62 3.81 1.36 8.75
N ASN A 63 3.19 2.23 9.55
CA ASN A 63 1.74 2.23 9.80
C ASN A 63 1.16 0.84 10.13
N GLY A 64 1.90 0.04 10.93
CA GLY A 64 1.50 -1.32 11.33
C GLY A 64 1.77 -2.42 10.31
N VAL A 65 2.35 -2.12 9.14
CA VAL A 65 2.67 -3.11 8.10
C VAL A 65 4.19 -3.37 8.06
N THR A 66 4.56 -4.65 8.15
CA THR A 66 5.93 -5.13 7.92
C THR A 66 6.13 -5.37 6.42
N PRO A 67 7.24 -4.93 5.81
CA PRO A 67 7.49 -5.16 4.39
C PRO A 67 7.92 -6.59 4.08
N GLU A 68 7.52 -7.11 2.92
CA GLU A 68 8.26 -8.19 2.25
C GLU A 68 9.51 -7.56 1.61
N THR A 69 10.70 -8.03 1.97
CA THR A 69 11.97 -7.45 1.52
C THR A 69 12.78 -8.46 0.72
N TYR A 70 13.35 -8.02 -0.39
CA TYR A 70 14.14 -8.83 -1.31
C TYR A 70 15.42 -8.12 -1.72
N GLU A 71 16.44 -8.91 -2.00
CA GLU A 71 17.61 -8.47 -2.76
C GLU A 71 17.45 -8.91 -4.22
N ILE A 72 17.81 -8.03 -5.15
CA ILE A 72 17.91 -8.30 -6.58
C ILE A 72 19.29 -7.88 -7.08
N ASN A 73 19.80 -8.53 -8.12
CA ASN A 73 21.11 -8.24 -8.72
C ASN A 73 22.28 -8.19 -7.72
N ASN A 74 22.21 -8.98 -6.64
CA ASN A 74 23.22 -9.15 -5.58
C ASN A 74 23.48 -7.96 -4.64
N ASP A 75 22.86 -6.79 -4.84
CA ASP A 75 23.11 -5.62 -3.97
C ASP A 75 21.95 -4.60 -3.91
N GLN A 76 20.84 -4.84 -4.60
CA GLN A 76 19.75 -3.88 -4.68
C GLN A 76 18.58 -4.32 -3.81
N LEU A 77 18.14 -3.44 -2.93
CA LEU A 77 17.10 -3.74 -1.96
C LEU A 77 15.74 -3.30 -2.47
N ILE A 78 14.76 -4.19 -2.36
CA ILE A 78 13.35 -3.88 -2.59
C ILE A 78 12.58 -4.17 -1.33
N SER A 79 11.86 -3.18 -0.81
CA SER A 79 10.94 -3.34 0.32
C SER A 79 9.51 -3.03 -0.11
N ILE A 80 8.62 -4.00 0.03
CA ILE A 80 7.25 -3.98 -0.49
C ILE A 80 6.27 -4.03 0.68
N TYR A 81 5.47 -2.98 0.81
CA TYR A 81 4.39 -2.88 1.78
C TYR A 81 3.07 -2.98 1.04
N VAL A 82 2.21 -3.93 1.43
CA VAL A 82 0.86 -4.09 0.89
C VAL A 82 -0.14 -3.76 2.00
N TYR A 83 -0.80 -2.61 1.86
CA TYR A 83 -1.75 -2.09 2.84
C TYR A 83 -3.19 -2.52 2.53
N SER A 84 -4.12 -2.22 3.44
CA SER A 84 -5.54 -2.52 3.22
C SER A 84 -6.24 -1.51 2.29
N SER A 85 -5.60 -0.37 2.01
CA SER A 85 -6.11 0.70 1.13
C SER A 85 -5.00 1.60 0.59
N SER A 86 -5.28 2.40 -0.45
CA SER A 86 -4.33 3.43 -0.93
C SER A 86 -4.10 4.56 0.06
N LYS A 87 -5.08 4.85 0.93
CA LYS A 87 -4.91 5.85 1.99
C LYS A 87 -3.81 5.41 2.95
N GLU A 88 -3.85 4.15 3.38
CA GLU A 88 -2.83 3.59 4.27
C GLU A 88 -1.44 3.54 3.61
N ALA A 89 -1.35 3.28 2.30
CA ALA A 89 -0.07 3.35 1.58
C ALA A 89 0.54 4.76 1.60
N LYS A 90 -0.28 5.80 1.40
CA LYS A 90 0.14 7.21 1.52
C LYS A 90 0.54 7.57 2.95
N GLU A 91 -0.17 7.04 3.95
CA GLU A 91 0.19 7.21 5.36
C GLU A 91 1.51 6.52 5.69
N GLY A 92 1.78 5.34 5.13
CA GLY A 92 3.06 4.65 5.23
C GLY A 92 4.21 5.46 4.63
N GLU A 93 4.01 6.04 3.44
CA GLU A 93 5.00 6.91 2.80
C GLU A 93 5.30 8.15 3.65
N LYS A 94 4.24 8.80 4.17
CA LYS A 94 4.38 9.94 5.07
C LYS A 94 5.12 9.55 6.35
N GLY A 95 4.78 8.41 6.95
CA GLY A 95 5.44 7.89 8.14
C GLY A 95 6.94 7.66 7.92
N PHE A 96 7.31 7.11 6.77
CA PHE A 96 8.72 6.97 6.39
C PHE A 96 9.42 8.34 6.31
N LYS A 97 8.84 9.29 5.57
CA LYS A 97 9.38 10.66 5.41
C LYS A 97 9.55 11.37 6.75
N ASP A 98 8.56 11.30 7.63
CA ASP A 98 8.60 11.94 8.95
C ASP A 98 9.69 11.30 9.83
N SER A 99 9.79 9.96 9.81
CA SER A 99 10.77 9.22 10.63
C SER A 99 12.23 9.37 10.16
N THR A 100 12.42 9.85 8.93
CA THR A 100 13.73 10.00 8.30
C THR A 100 14.09 11.46 8.00
N ALA A 101 13.23 12.42 8.35
CA ALA A 101 13.39 13.83 7.99
C ALA A 101 14.73 14.46 8.46
N THR A 102 15.31 13.96 9.55
CA THR A 102 16.59 14.44 10.10
C THR A 102 17.75 13.47 9.84
N ALA A 103 17.52 12.39 9.09
CA ALA A 103 18.52 11.38 8.79
C ALA A 103 19.05 11.56 7.37
N ASP A 104 20.35 11.32 7.18
CA ASP A 104 20.93 11.19 5.85
C ASP A 104 20.61 9.78 5.32
N VAL A 105 19.50 9.67 4.59
CA VAL A 105 19.04 8.40 4.03
C VAL A 105 19.68 8.19 2.67
N VAL A 106 20.24 7.00 2.47
CA VAL A 106 20.77 6.57 1.17
C VAL A 106 19.75 6.77 0.06
N GLN A 107 20.25 7.06 -1.14
CA GLN A 107 19.41 7.31 -2.28
C GLN A 107 18.52 6.11 -2.62
N HIS A 108 17.25 6.38 -2.90
CA HIS A 108 16.26 5.36 -3.22
C HIS A 108 15.17 5.94 -4.14
N SER A 109 14.45 5.06 -4.84
CA SER A 109 13.18 5.37 -5.48
C SER A 109 12.03 5.01 -4.52
N VAL A 110 10.96 5.80 -4.56
CA VAL A 110 9.72 5.55 -3.83
C VAL A 110 8.58 5.44 -4.84
N TYR A 111 7.78 4.38 -4.74
CA TYR A 111 6.59 4.18 -5.57
C TYR A 111 5.37 3.95 -4.67
N VAL A 112 4.30 4.69 -4.91
CA VAL A 112 2.99 4.49 -4.25
C VAL A 112 1.97 4.21 -5.34
N ILE A 113 1.52 2.95 -5.42
CA ILE A 113 0.61 2.46 -6.47
C ILE A 113 -0.55 1.74 -5.80
N GLY A 114 -1.75 2.36 -5.82
CA GLY A 114 -2.89 1.83 -5.08
C GLY A 114 -2.57 1.67 -3.60
N ASN A 115 -2.80 0.47 -3.07
CA ASN A 115 -2.47 0.07 -1.70
C ASN A 115 -1.02 -0.41 -1.49
N VAL A 116 -0.13 -0.23 -2.47
CA VAL A 116 1.27 -0.68 -2.38
C VAL A 116 2.21 0.53 -2.22
N LEU A 117 3.11 0.44 -1.24
CA LEU A 117 4.30 1.30 -1.13
C LEU A 117 5.53 0.43 -1.38
N LEU A 118 6.38 0.87 -2.29
CA LEU A 118 7.62 0.19 -2.63
C LEU A 118 8.80 1.14 -2.54
N PHE A 119 9.81 0.73 -1.78
CA PHE A 119 11.13 1.36 -1.80
C PHE A 119 12.08 0.52 -2.63
N TYR A 120 12.82 1.17 -3.52
CA TYR A 120 13.86 0.55 -4.32
C TYR A 120 15.19 1.27 -4.10
N VAL A 121 16.10 0.61 -3.39
CA VAL A 121 17.41 1.13 -3.02
C VAL A 121 18.44 0.49 -3.95
N ALA A 122 19.02 1.30 -4.82
CA ALA A 122 20.03 0.90 -5.77
C ALA A 122 20.92 2.10 -6.09
N ASP A 123 22.19 1.84 -6.39
CA ASP A 123 23.07 2.85 -6.95
C ASP A 123 22.50 3.35 -8.29
N ARG A 124 22.58 4.67 -8.52
CA ARG A 124 22.02 5.33 -9.71
C ARG A 124 22.53 4.70 -11.00
N ASP A 125 23.81 4.36 -11.03
CA ASP A 125 24.47 3.84 -12.24
C ASP A 125 24.13 2.36 -12.52
N PHE A 126 23.52 1.68 -11.55
CA PHE A 126 23.25 0.23 -11.61
C PHE A 126 21.77 -0.10 -11.44
N LYS A 127 20.86 0.88 -11.58
CA LYS A 127 19.41 0.62 -11.50
C LYS A 127 18.96 -0.34 -12.59
N ASP A 128 18.24 -1.38 -12.16
CA ASP A 128 17.59 -2.32 -13.05
C ASP A 128 16.35 -1.69 -13.67
N SER A 129 16.44 -1.37 -14.97
CA SER A 129 15.32 -0.81 -15.76
C SER A 129 14.05 -1.68 -15.74
N ARG A 130 14.15 -2.96 -15.39
CA ARG A 130 12.99 -3.86 -15.26
C ARG A 130 12.09 -3.45 -14.11
N VAL A 131 12.62 -2.87 -13.03
CA VAL A 131 11.82 -2.41 -11.89
C VAL A 131 10.82 -1.34 -12.32
N GLU A 132 11.21 -0.42 -13.21
CA GLU A 132 10.26 0.55 -13.76
C GLU A 132 9.15 -0.10 -14.60
N ARG A 133 9.48 -1.19 -15.31
CA ARG A 133 8.48 -1.97 -16.05
C ARG A 133 7.49 -2.66 -15.12
N VAL A 134 7.96 -3.24 -14.00
CA VAL A 134 7.10 -3.76 -12.93
C VAL A 134 6.15 -2.67 -12.43
N MET A 135 6.64 -1.45 -12.19
CA MET A 135 5.81 -0.35 -11.68
C MET A 135 4.75 0.08 -12.69
N ASN A 136 5.11 0.17 -13.96
CA ASN A 136 4.18 0.51 -15.03
C ASN A 136 3.07 -0.54 -15.18
N ASP A 137 3.42 -1.82 -15.17
CA ASP A 137 2.43 -2.89 -15.25
C ASP A 137 1.57 -2.98 -13.97
N MET A 138 2.15 -2.67 -12.81
CA MET A 138 1.40 -2.59 -11.55
C MET A 138 0.29 -1.54 -11.59
N LEU A 139 0.52 -0.39 -12.25
CA LEU A 139 -0.53 0.61 -12.46
C LEU A 139 -1.72 0.05 -13.25
N THR A 140 -1.46 -0.84 -14.21
CA THR A 140 -2.54 -1.45 -15.02
C THR A 140 -3.43 -2.38 -14.21
N LEU A 141 -2.95 -2.90 -13.06
CA LEU A 141 -3.75 -3.71 -12.16
C LEU A 141 -4.87 -2.92 -11.50
N LEU A 142 -4.86 -1.59 -11.53
CA LEU A 142 -5.89 -0.74 -10.92
C LEU A 142 -7.03 -0.36 -11.88
N VAL A 143 -6.90 -0.71 -13.17
CA VAL A 143 -7.85 -0.35 -14.25
C VAL A 143 -8.81 -1.50 -14.56
#